data_AF-A0A847QH46-F1
#
_entry.id   AF-A0A847QH46-F1
#
_cell.length_a   1.000
_cell.length_b   1.000
_cell.length_c   1.000
_cell.angle_alpha   90.00
_cell.angle_beta   90.00
_cell.angle_gamma   90.00
#
_symmetry.space_group_name_H-M   'P 1'
#
loop_
_entity.id
_entity.type
_entity.pdbx_description
1 polymer ?
#
loop_
_entity_poly.entity_id
_entity_poly.type
_entity_poly.pdbx_seq_one_letter_code
_entity_poly.pdbx_strand_id
1 'polypeptide(L)'
;MGYIRILKDHLVCLKIVPNGHSNDEYSLDLAKAIAELYQPLSARISFSRRGIQFNMPDHITWETELKNGHVNYYLICPKRLVPNLKFKIHSVWPNATIEKVNLPTDFGHLEAAVCEMKYTRQDIFSLNTEGESGTAEMLFKIAQGISGHERALIQVQFDPIDQDKWHNKAGQINWAFLRGAMKMPSQIKKRLLGRCTIGEFLCEMIQLLFKASGFQSISTKDVEYERSSRLLMLRKTTDPTKPESMAIRTFIRVAAESHDKARAVRIINAIAIAYKQLNGDNELERKDRICFRNSFLRDINRRRPPMIKVNGNIMSVKECSKLMDLN
;
A
#
# COMPACT_ATOMS: atom_id res chain seq x y z
N MET A 1 40.41 0.88 -0.85
CA MET A 1 39.25 -0.05 -0.75
C MET A 1 37.97 0.76 -0.90
N GLY A 2 37.15 0.48 -1.92
CA GLY A 2 35.84 1.11 -2.06
C GLY A 2 34.84 0.44 -1.10
N TYR A 3 34.09 1.23 -0.34
CA TYR A 3 33.02 0.73 0.53
C TYR A 3 31.64 1.04 -0.06
N ILE A 4 30.66 0.20 0.25
CA ILE A 4 29.25 0.45 -0.10
C ILE A 4 28.63 1.21 1.08
N ARG A 5 28.14 2.42 0.83
CA ARG A 5 27.44 3.23 1.83
C ARG A 5 25.94 3.21 1.54
N ILE A 6 25.16 2.59 2.43
CA ILE A 6 23.70 2.64 2.38
C ILE A 6 23.25 3.92 3.09
N LEU A 7 22.63 4.82 2.35
CA LEU A 7 22.05 6.04 2.90
C LEU A 7 20.59 5.76 3.27
N LYS A 8 20.26 6.02 4.54
CA LYS A 8 18.90 5.89 5.06
C LYS A 8 18.46 7.22 5.64
N ASP A 9 17.37 7.76 5.11
CA ASP A 9 16.80 8.99 5.61
C ASP A 9 16.17 8.80 7.00
N HIS A 10 16.26 9.84 7.82
CA HIS A 10 15.55 9.91 9.09
C HIS A 10 14.05 10.09 8.82
N LEU A 11 13.24 9.20 9.38
CA LEU A 11 11.79 9.29 9.32
C LEU A 11 11.28 10.34 10.31
N VAL A 12 10.23 11.05 9.90
CA VAL A 12 9.49 12.02 10.71
C VAL A 12 8.03 11.61 10.76
N CYS A 13 7.42 11.72 11.93
CA CYS A 13 5.99 11.49 12.14
C CYS A 13 5.26 12.84 12.21
N LEU A 14 4.24 12.98 11.37
CA LEU A 14 3.35 14.14 11.33
C LEU A 14 1.96 13.69 11.79
N LYS A 15 1.44 14.25 12.88
CA LYS A 15 0.05 14.09 13.28
C LYS A 15 -0.81 15.05 12.46
N ILE A 16 -1.88 14.54 11.87
CA ILE A 16 -2.81 15.31 11.05
C ILE A 16 -4.15 15.34 11.77
N VAL A 17 -4.64 16.54 12.04
CA VAL A 17 -5.97 16.78 12.60
C VAL A 17 -6.79 17.52 11.54
N PRO A 18 -7.76 16.86 10.88
CA PRO A 18 -8.61 17.51 9.89
C PRO A 18 -9.57 18.47 10.59
N ASN A 19 -9.66 19.71 10.09
CA ASN A 19 -10.65 20.69 10.53
C ASN A 19 -11.53 21.08 9.33
N GLY A 20 -12.50 20.23 8.97
CA GLY A 20 -13.45 20.49 7.89
C GLY A 20 -13.57 19.35 6.88
N HIS A 21 -14.50 19.51 5.94
CA HIS A 21 -14.77 18.52 4.90
C HIS A 21 -13.59 18.38 3.92
N SER A 22 -13.31 17.14 3.52
CA SER A 22 -12.33 16.80 2.48
C SER A 22 -12.93 17.13 1.12
N ASN A 23 -12.09 17.59 0.19
CA ASN A 23 -12.43 17.56 -1.23
C ASN A 23 -11.77 16.31 -1.85
N ASP A 24 -12.59 15.39 -2.35
CA ASP A 24 -12.16 14.12 -2.96
C ASP A 24 -11.08 14.30 -4.04
N GLU A 25 -11.15 15.40 -4.79
CA GLU A 25 -10.20 15.70 -5.87
C GLU A 25 -8.78 15.96 -5.36
N TYR A 26 -8.63 16.56 -4.18
CA TYR A 26 -7.31 16.86 -3.63
C TYR A 26 -6.66 15.65 -2.94
N SER A 27 -7.46 14.75 -2.35
CA SER A 27 -6.95 13.48 -1.78
C SER A 27 -6.28 12.62 -2.86
N LEU A 28 -6.77 12.72 -4.11
CA LEU A 28 -6.15 12.11 -5.27
C LEU A 28 -4.75 12.68 -5.54
N ASP A 29 -4.56 13.98 -5.43
CA ASP A 29 -3.27 14.64 -5.70
C ASP A 29 -2.19 14.28 -4.67
N LEU A 30 -2.57 14.02 -3.41
CA LEU A 30 -1.65 13.47 -2.42
C LEU A 30 -1.18 12.07 -2.85
N ALA A 31 -2.10 11.20 -3.27
CA ALA A 31 -1.74 9.87 -3.75
C ALA A 31 -0.86 9.95 -5.02
N LYS A 32 -1.13 10.87 -5.96
CA LYS A 32 -0.27 11.09 -7.14
C LYS A 32 1.13 11.50 -6.73
N ALA A 33 1.23 12.46 -5.82
CA ALA A 33 2.52 12.93 -5.31
C ALA A 33 3.32 11.81 -4.65
N ILE A 34 2.66 10.85 -3.98
CA ILE A 34 3.30 9.65 -3.44
C ILE A 34 3.79 8.74 -4.57
N ALA A 35 2.96 8.48 -5.60
CA ALA A 35 3.33 7.64 -6.73
C ALA A 35 4.55 8.18 -7.51
N GLU A 36 4.66 9.50 -7.64
CA GLU A 36 5.76 10.20 -8.31
C GLU A 36 7.11 10.10 -7.57
N LEU A 37 7.12 9.65 -6.31
CA LEU A 37 8.37 9.43 -5.57
C LEU A 37 9.16 8.22 -6.05
N TYR A 38 8.62 7.43 -6.98
CA TYR A 38 9.34 6.29 -7.53
C TYR A 38 10.66 6.73 -8.17
N GLN A 39 11.75 6.11 -7.71
CA GLN A 39 13.07 6.27 -8.31
C GLN A 39 13.60 4.92 -8.76
N PRO A 40 13.98 4.78 -10.05
CA PRO A 40 14.59 3.56 -10.54
C PRO A 40 15.92 3.30 -9.83
N LEU A 41 16.35 2.04 -9.81
CA LEU A 41 17.59 1.63 -9.16
C LEU A 41 18.81 2.45 -9.63
N SER A 42 18.87 2.75 -10.93
CA SER A 42 19.94 3.55 -11.54
C SER A 42 20.02 4.97 -10.97
N ALA A 43 18.90 5.60 -10.64
CA ALA A 43 18.87 6.92 -10.01
C ALA A 43 19.22 6.89 -8.52
N ARG A 44 19.13 5.71 -7.89
CA ARG A 44 19.42 5.49 -6.46
C ARG A 44 20.84 5.04 -6.19
N ILE A 45 21.62 4.71 -7.22
CA ILE A 45 23.02 4.32 -7.11
C ILE A 45 23.88 5.47 -7.63
N SER A 46 24.85 5.92 -6.84
CA SER A 46 25.88 6.84 -7.30
C SER A 46 27.27 6.24 -7.13
N PHE A 47 28.10 6.40 -8.16
CA PHE A 47 29.47 5.93 -8.20
C PHE A 47 30.40 7.12 -7.94
N SER A 48 31.27 6.99 -6.93
CA SER A 48 32.25 8.03 -6.60
C SER A 48 33.64 7.41 -6.37
N ARG A 49 34.69 8.23 -6.42
CA ARG A 49 36.07 7.80 -6.09
C ARG A 49 36.19 7.20 -4.67
N ARG A 50 35.22 7.47 -3.79
CA ARG A 50 35.17 6.98 -2.39
C ARG A 50 34.36 5.69 -2.22
N GLY A 51 33.67 5.21 -3.25
CA GLY A 51 32.82 4.02 -3.18
C GLY A 51 31.45 4.21 -3.83
N ILE A 52 30.60 3.21 -3.65
CA ILE A 52 29.22 3.16 -4.18
C ILE A 52 28.27 3.67 -3.07
N GLN A 53 27.46 4.67 -3.38
CA GLN A 53 26.39 5.10 -2.49
C GLN A 53 25.06 4.56 -3.01
N PHE A 54 24.25 4.03 -2.10
CA PHE A 54 22.95 3.47 -2.41
C PHE A 54 21.88 4.13 -1.54
N ASN A 55 20.93 4.77 -2.20
CA ASN A 55 19.75 5.35 -1.55
C ASN A 55 18.66 4.29 -1.45
N MET A 56 18.18 4.05 -0.23
CA MET A 56 17.01 3.21 -0.03
C MET A 56 15.78 3.85 -0.71
N PRO A 57 14.88 3.03 -1.29
CA PRO A 57 13.66 3.57 -1.89
C PRO A 57 12.78 4.23 -0.83
N ASP A 58 12.15 5.31 -1.22
CA ASP A 58 11.18 6.02 -0.37
C ASP A 58 9.97 5.14 -0.11
N HIS A 59 9.53 5.17 1.14
CA HIS A 59 8.25 4.64 1.55
C HIS A 59 7.57 5.67 2.42
N ILE A 60 6.27 5.80 2.22
CA ILE A 60 5.41 6.65 3.01
C ILE A 60 4.45 5.73 3.76
N THR A 61 4.21 6.02 5.02
CA THR A 61 3.27 5.23 5.83
C THR A 61 2.19 6.15 6.35
N TRP A 62 0.94 5.79 6.08
CA TRP A 62 -0.23 6.39 6.70
C TRP A 62 -0.70 5.48 7.83
N GLU A 63 -0.85 6.04 9.01
CA GLU A 63 -1.23 5.33 10.24
C GLU A 63 -2.51 5.92 10.79
N THR A 64 -3.56 5.09 10.89
CA THR A 64 -4.81 5.42 11.57
C THR A 64 -4.85 4.67 12.90
N GLU A 65 -4.76 5.40 14.00
CA GLU A 65 -4.80 4.88 15.36
C GLU A 65 -6.19 5.08 15.97
N LEU A 66 -6.77 3.99 16.49
CA LEU A 66 -8.01 4.01 17.26
C LEU A 66 -7.67 3.82 18.73
N LYS A 67 -7.98 4.81 19.57
CA LYS A 67 -7.69 4.77 21.00
C LYS A 67 -8.63 5.68 21.78
N ASN A 68 -9.23 5.14 22.84
CA ASN A 68 -10.06 5.89 23.80
C ASN A 68 -11.14 6.76 23.14
N GLY A 69 -11.92 6.21 22.22
CA GLY A 69 -12.97 6.98 21.53
C GLY A 69 -12.48 7.93 20.43
N HIS A 70 -11.17 8.04 20.21
CA HIS A 70 -10.59 8.93 19.21
C HIS A 70 -9.95 8.17 18.05
N VAL A 71 -10.03 8.76 16.86
CA VAL A 71 -9.30 8.36 15.67
C VAL A 71 -8.19 9.39 15.44
N ASN A 72 -6.94 8.95 15.44
CA ASN A 72 -5.78 9.80 15.20
C ASN A 72 -5.10 9.38 13.89
N TYR A 73 -4.72 10.36 13.07
CA TYR A 73 -4.09 10.12 11.79
C TYR A 73 -2.64 10.60 11.79
N TYR A 74 -1.76 9.78 11.24
CA TYR A 74 -0.33 10.06 11.20
C TYR A 74 0.24 9.77 9.81
N LEU A 75 1.10 10.66 9.33
CA LEU A 75 1.91 10.47 8.14
C LEU A 75 3.38 10.34 8.54
N ILE A 76 3.97 9.18 8.26
CA ILE A 76 5.39 8.91 8.47
C ILE A 76 6.11 8.95 7.13
N CYS A 77 7.09 9.84 7.00
CA CYS A 77 7.85 10.04 5.76
C CYS A 77 9.32 10.43 6.04
N PRO A 78 10.22 10.26 5.06
CA PRO A 78 11.56 10.82 5.08
C PRO A 78 11.56 12.34 5.35
N LYS A 79 12.44 12.83 6.22
CA LYS A 79 12.53 14.25 6.62
C LYS A 79 12.58 15.22 5.42
N ARG A 80 13.25 14.84 4.34
CA ARG A 80 13.38 15.66 3.13
C ARG A 80 12.05 15.88 2.39
N LEU A 81 11.08 14.98 2.54
CA LEU A 81 9.78 15.07 1.87
C LEU A 81 8.76 15.90 2.65
N VAL A 82 9.04 16.21 3.92
CA VAL A 82 8.10 16.91 4.82
C VAL A 82 7.57 18.22 4.22
N PRO A 83 8.38 19.13 3.64
CA PRO A 83 7.85 20.38 3.09
C PRO A 83 6.86 20.15 1.95
N ASN A 84 7.20 19.25 1.02
CA ASN A 84 6.36 18.96 -0.15
C ASN A 84 5.06 18.25 0.26
N LEU A 85 5.15 17.24 1.14
CA LEU A 85 3.98 16.52 1.64
C LEU A 85 3.08 17.42 2.49
N LYS A 86 3.63 18.32 3.33
CA LYS A 86 2.83 19.30 4.06
C LYS A 86 2.05 20.22 3.13
N PHE A 87 2.70 20.71 2.07
CA PHE A 87 2.03 21.55 1.07
C PHE A 87 0.87 20.79 0.40
N LYS A 88 1.09 19.53 0.02
CA LYS A 88 0.03 18.68 -0.56
C LYS A 88 -1.11 18.40 0.43
N ILE A 89 -0.81 18.08 1.69
CA ILE A 89 -1.83 17.87 2.74
C ILE A 89 -2.65 19.14 2.96
N HIS A 90 -2.03 20.33 3.03
CA HIS A 90 -2.76 21.60 3.13
C HIS A 90 -3.57 21.91 1.86
N SER A 91 -3.16 21.42 0.70
CA SER A 91 -3.99 21.52 -0.51
C SER A 91 -5.26 20.66 -0.38
N VAL A 92 -5.16 19.49 0.27
CA VAL A 92 -6.31 18.59 0.52
C VAL A 92 -7.21 19.07 1.64
N TRP A 93 -6.60 19.47 2.74
CA TRP A 93 -7.26 19.94 3.95
C TRP A 93 -6.67 21.29 4.35
N PRO A 94 -7.19 22.40 3.79
CA PRO A 94 -6.65 23.75 4.00
C PRO A 94 -6.47 24.12 5.47
N ASN A 95 -7.43 23.71 6.31
CA ASN A 95 -7.46 24.03 7.74
C ASN A 95 -6.87 22.93 8.64
N ALA A 96 -6.29 21.86 8.06
CA ALA A 96 -5.73 20.79 8.87
C ALA A 96 -4.53 21.27 9.69
N THR A 97 -4.51 20.87 10.96
CA THR A 97 -3.35 21.10 11.83
C THR A 97 -2.35 19.97 11.64
N ILE A 98 -1.11 20.30 11.26
CA ILE A 98 -0.03 19.33 11.02
C ILE A 98 1.10 19.54 12.04
N GLU A 99 1.15 18.67 13.04
CA GLU A 99 2.13 18.73 14.12
C GLU A 99 3.20 17.65 13.95
N LYS A 100 4.46 18.00 14.20
CA LYS A 100 5.52 17.00 14.29
C LYS A 100 5.48 16.36 15.67
N VAL A 101 5.23 15.06 15.72
CA VAL A 101 5.11 14.31 16.98
C VAL A 101 6.17 13.22 17.06
N ASN A 102 6.38 12.69 18.27
CA ASN A 102 7.11 11.44 18.43
C ASN A 102 6.28 10.30 17.84
N LEU A 103 6.97 9.24 17.39
CA LEU A 103 6.29 8.06 16.88
C LEU A 103 5.35 7.50 17.95
N PRO A 104 4.12 7.10 17.58
CA PRO A 104 3.21 6.43 18.49
C PRO A 104 3.89 5.23 19.15
N THR A 105 3.56 4.96 20.41
CA THR A 105 4.12 3.88 21.21
C THR A 105 4.07 2.55 20.46
N ASP A 106 5.06 1.69 20.70
CA ASP A 106 5.12 0.37 20.09
C ASP A 106 4.04 -0.55 20.67
N PHE A 107 3.52 -1.46 19.83
CA PHE A 107 2.61 -2.52 20.27
C PHE A 107 3.36 -3.59 21.06
N GLY A 108 2.80 -4.04 22.19
CA GLY A 108 3.30 -5.16 22.96
C GLY A 108 3.18 -6.50 22.21
N HIS A 109 4.24 -7.31 22.23
CA HIS A 109 4.29 -8.57 21.47
C HIS A 109 3.34 -9.67 21.99
N LEU A 110 2.95 -9.62 23.27
CA LEU A 110 2.22 -10.70 23.93
C LEU A 110 0.70 -10.58 23.72
N GLU A 111 0.18 -9.37 23.78
CA GLU A 111 -1.26 -9.05 23.86
C GLU A 111 -1.86 -8.59 22.52
N ALA A 112 -1.02 -8.28 21.52
CA ALA A 112 -1.51 -7.84 20.23
C ALA A 112 -1.97 -9.01 19.33
N ALA A 113 -3.13 -8.81 18.69
CA ALA A 113 -3.56 -9.54 17.51
C ALA A 113 -3.13 -8.77 16.25
N VAL A 114 -2.88 -9.48 15.15
CA VAL A 114 -2.44 -8.86 13.89
C VAL A 114 -3.03 -9.53 12.66
N CYS A 115 -3.31 -8.75 11.63
CA CYS A 115 -3.66 -9.24 10.30
C CYS A 115 -3.10 -8.33 9.19
N GLU A 116 -3.15 -8.85 7.97
CA GLU A 116 -2.85 -8.10 6.75
C GLU A 116 -4.10 -8.12 5.86
N MET A 117 -4.47 -6.97 5.28
CA MET A 117 -5.58 -6.90 4.32
C MET A 117 -5.04 -7.05 2.90
N LYS A 118 -5.60 -7.99 2.13
CA LYS A 118 -5.17 -8.27 0.75
C LYS A 118 -6.32 -8.29 -0.21
N TYR A 119 -6.03 -7.97 -1.47
CA TYR A 119 -6.98 -8.28 -2.53
C TYR A 119 -7.32 -9.76 -2.62
N THR A 120 -8.59 -10.01 -2.92
CA THR A 120 -9.12 -11.34 -3.25
C THR A 120 -8.87 -11.68 -4.72
N ARG A 121 -8.94 -10.68 -5.60
CA ARG A 121 -8.77 -10.83 -7.06
C ARG A 121 -7.45 -10.21 -7.55
N GLN A 122 -7.19 -10.33 -8.85
CA GLN A 122 -6.02 -9.73 -9.50
C GLN A 122 -5.98 -8.21 -9.32
N ASP A 123 -4.77 -7.65 -9.30
CA ASP A 123 -4.53 -6.21 -9.10
C ASP A 123 -5.21 -5.32 -10.15
N ILE A 124 -5.59 -5.83 -11.32
CA ILE A 124 -6.27 -5.04 -12.36
C ILE A 124 -7.69 -4.63 -11.98
N PHE A 125 -8.31 -5.33 -11.01
CA PHE A 125 -9.64 -4.99 -10.50
C PHE A 125 -9.54 -3.98 -9.37
N SER A 126 -10.47 -3.04 -9.31
CA SER A 126 -10.49 -1.97 -8.32
C SER A 126 -11.44 -2.26 -7.16
N LEU A 127 -11.13 -1.68 -6.01
CA LEU A 127 -12.09 -1.36 -4.97
C LEU A 127 -13.10 -0.32 -5.48
N ASN A 128 -14.17 -0.13 -4.73
CA ASN A 128 -15.07 0.97 -4.96
C ASN A 128 -14.38 2.29 -4.61
N THR A 129 -14.29 3.17 -5.61
CA THR A 129 -13.71 4.51 -5.48
C THR A 129 -14.73 5.62 -5.71
N GLU A 130 -15.98 5.26 -6.03
CA GLU A 130 -17.05 6.22 -6.28
C GLU A 130 -17.78 6.58 -4.98
N GLY A 131 -18.03 7.88 -4.78
CA GLY A 131 -18.77 8.41 -3.63
C GLY A 131 -17.98 8.49 -2.32
N GLU A 132 -18.62 9.01 -1.27
CA GLU A 132 -18.08 9.02 0.09
C GLU A 132 -17.99 7.60 0.63
N SER A 133 -16.81 7.21 1.13
CA SER A 133 -16.66 5.89 1.74
C SER A 133 -17.04 5.98 3.20
N GLY A 134 -18.09 5.28 3.64
CA GLY A 134 -18.46 5.20 5.07
C GLY A 134 -17.40 4.51 5.97
N THR A 135 -16.19 4.30 5.47
CA THR A 135 -15.09 3.63 6.16
C THR A 135 -14.65 4.43 7.38
N ALA A 136 -14.42 5.73 7.24
CA ALA A 136 -13.96 6.58 8.34
C ALA A 136 -15.03 6.69 9.44
N GLU A 137 -16.31 6.87 9.07
CA GLU A 137 -17.43 6.79 10.02
C GLU A 137 -17.47 5.45 10.79
N MET A 138 -17.27 4.32 10.09
CA MET A 138 -17.21 3.01 10.72
C MET A 138 -16.00 2.88 11.65
N LEU A 139 -14.84 3.39 11.26
CA LEU A 139 -13.65 3.41 12.12
C LEU A 139 -13.87 4.28 13.37
N PHE A 140 -14.58 5.40 13.24
CA PHE A 140 -14.97 6.23 14.38
C PHE A 140 -15.91 5.49 15.34
N LYS A 141 -16.93 4.80 14.82
CA LYS A 141 -17.83 3.94 15.62
C LYS A 141 -17.06 2.83 16.35
N ILE A 142 -16.05 2.24 15.70
CA ILE A 142 -15.18 1.24 16.33
C ILE A 142 -14.34 1.90 17.44
N ALA A 143 -13.76 3.08 17.19
CA ALA A 143 -12.97 3.81 18.17
C ALA A 143 -13.77 4.14 19.43
N GLN A 144 -15.05 4.52 19.31
CA GLN A 144 -15.96 4.73 20.44
C GLN A 144 -16.14 3.47 21.31
N GLY A 145 -16.05 2.28 20.72
CA GLY A 145 -16.10 1.00 21.43
C GLY A 145 -14.77 0.57 22.06
N ILE A 146 -13.67 1.30 21.80
CA ILE A 146 -12.33 1.02 22.34
C ILE A 146 -12.13 1.82 23.63
N SER A 147 -11.83 1.13 24.73
CA SER A 147 -11.72 1.75 26.06
C SER A 147 -10.52 1.25 26.88
N GLY A 148 -10.08 2.08 27.83
CA GLY A 148 -9.03 1.73 28.79
C GLY A 148 -7.65 1.56 28.16
N HIS A 149 -7.11 0.34 28.21
CA HIS A 149 -5.79 -0.01 27.65
C HIS A 149 -5.87 -0.54 26.21
N GLU A 150 -7.07 -0.59 25.62
CA GLU A 150 -7.26 -1.06 24.26
C GLU A 150 -6.75 -0.05 23.22
N ARG A 151 -6.19 -0.58 22.13
CA ARG A 151 -5.69 0.24 21.02
C ARG A 151 -5.71 -0.54 19.73
N ALA A 152 -6.00 0.12 18.62
CA ALA A 152 -5.79 -0.44 17.30
C ALA A 152 -4.99 0.52 16.41
N LEU A 153 -4.22 -0.05 15.50
CA LEU A 153 -3.46 0.67 14.48
C LEU A 153 -3.72 0.02 13.12
N ILE A 154 -4.14 0.83 12.17
CA ILE A 154 -4.18 0.49 10.76
C ILE A 154 -3.02 1.22 10.09
N GLN A 155 -2.09 0.45 9.54
CA GLN A 155 -0.91 0.95 8.87
C GLN A 155 -1.02 0.66 7.38
N VAL A 156 -1.14 1.71 6.56
CA VAL A 156 -1.09 1.65 5.11
C VAL A 156 0.27 2.14 4.66
N GLN A 157 1.11 1.22 4.19
CA GLN A 157 2.41 1.56 3.65
C GLN A 157 2.34 1.68 2.13
N PHE A 158 2.74 2.83 1.62
CA PHE A 158 2.87 3.14 0.20
C PHE A 158 4.31 2.93 -0.25
N ASP A 159 4.48 2.06 -1.23
CA ASP A 159 5.74 1.75 -1.91
C ASP A 159 5.56 2.15 -3.39
N PRO A 160 6.05 3.33 -3.80
CA PRO A 160 5.94 3.82 -5.17
C PRO A 160 6.55 2.81 -6.15
N ILE A 161 5.90 2.60 -7.29
CA ILE A 161 6.33 1.63 -8.31
C ILE A 161 6.57 2.31 -9.65
N ASP A 162 7.29 1.58 -10.49
CA ASP A 162 7.50 1.90 -11.89
C ASP A 162 6.17 1.83 -12.66
N GLN A 163 5.69 2.98 -13.13
CA GLN A 163 4.41 3.09 -13.83
C GLN A 163 4.45 2.36 -15.18
N ASP A 164 5.57 2.41 -15.92
CA ASP A 164 5.71 1.69 -17.18
C ASP A 164 5.66 0.17 -16.95
N LYS A 165 6.36 -0.33 -15.93
CA LYS A 165 6.26 -1.77 -15.59
C LYS A 165 4.84 -2.15 -15.18
N TRP A 166 4.14 -1.28 -14.47
CA TRP A 166 2.73 -1.48 -14.11
C TRP A 166 1.85 -1.55 -15.35
N HIS A 167 1.86 -0.55 -16.22
CA HIS A 167 1.02 -0.52 -17.43
C HIS A 167 1.27 -1.74 -18.32
N ASN A 168 2.53 -2.14 -18.50
CA ASN A 168 2.86 -3.35 -19.24
C ASN A 168 2.29 -4.62 -18.59
N LYS A 169 2.45 -4.78 -17.27
CA LYS A 169 1.93 -5.93 -16.52
C LYS A 169 0.39 -5.95 -16.53
N ALA A 170 -0.23 -4.81 -16.26
CA ALA A 170 -1.69 -4.66 -16.24
C ALA A 170 -2.28 -4.92 -17.62
N GLY A 171 -1.66 -4.42 -18.69
CA GLY A 171 -2.04 -4.70 -20.07
C GLY A 171 -1.98 -6.19 -20.43
N GLN A 172 -0.93 -6.89 -20.01
CA GLN A 172 -0.82 -8.35 -20.20
C GLN A 172 -1.90 -9.12 -19.45
N ILE A 173 -2.17 -8.76 -18.19
CA ILE A 173 -3.22 -9.41 -17.38
C ILE A 173 -4.60 -9.12 -17.96
N ASN A 174 -4.86 -7.86 -18.34
CA ASN A 174 -6.12 -7.44 -18.95
C ASN A 174 -6.34 -8.17 -20.30
N TRP A 175 -5.30 -8.30 -21.11
CA TRP A 175 -5.36 -9.07 -22.36
C TRP A 175 -5.59 -10.57 -22.12
N ALA A 176 -4.98 -11.15 -21.08
CA ALA A 176 -5.25 -12.53 -20.68
C ALA A 176 -6.70 -12.71 -20.17
N PHE A 177 -7.23 -11.73 -19.44
CA PHE A 177 -8.61 -11.70 -18.96
C PHE A 177 -9.62 -11.64 -20.11
N LEU A 178 -9.41 -10.74 -21.07
CA LEU A 178 -10.23 -10.63 -22.28
C LEU A 178 -10.28 -11.93 -23.09
N ARG A 179 -9.21 -12.73 -23.05
CA ARG A 179 -9.13 -14.04 -23.72
C ARG A 179 -9.53 -15.23 -22.84
N GLY A 180 -10.00 -14.99 -21.61
CA GLY A 180 -10.44 -16.05 -20.70
C GLY A 180 -9.29 -16.90 -20.13
N ALA A 181 -8.05 -16.52 -20.41
CA ALA A 181 -6.84 -17.23 -20.02
C ALA A 181 -6.22 -16.67 -18.73
N MET A 182 -6.94 -15.80 -17.99
CA MET A 182 -6.42 -15.19 -16.79
C MET A 182 -6.27 -16.24 -15.68
N LYS A 183 -5.03 -16.47 -15.28
CA LYS A 183 -4.75 -17.25 -14.07
C LYS A 183 -5.15 -16.40 -12.87
N MET A 184 -6.04 -16.92 -12.04
CA MET A 184 -6.31 -16.33 -10.72
C MET A 184 -5.00 -16.31 -9.92
N PRO A 185 -4.81 -15.32 -9.03
CA PRO A 185 -3.54 -15.17 -8.35
C PRO A 185 -3.29 -16.40 -7.47
N SER A 186 -2.41 -17.30 -7.92
CA SER A 186 -1.89 -18.37 -7.10
C SER A 186 -0.91 -17.74 -6.13
N GLN A 187 -1.33 -17.55 -4.88
CA GLN A 187 -0.42 -17.15 -3.83
C GLN A 187 0.73 -18.16 -3.78
N ILE A 188 1.95 -17.68 -4.03
CA ILE A 188 3.14 -18.52 -4.02
C ILE A 188 3.23 -19.19 -2.65
N LYS A 189 3.01 -20.51 -2.60
CA LYS A 189 3.18 -21.31 -1.38
C LYS A 189 4.67 -21.22 -0.99
N LYS A 190 4.93 -20.69 0.21
CA LYS A 190 6.26 -20.47 0.81
C LYS A 190 7.00 -21.79 1.08
N ARG A 191 7.43 -22.50 0.03
CA ARG A 191 8.30 -23.68 0.22
C ARG A 191 9.61 -23.66 -0.57
N LEU A 192 9.91 -22.60 -1.34
CA LEU A 192 11.10 -22.57 -2.19
C LEU A 192 11.94 -21.28 -2.18
N LEU A 193 11.65 -20.30 -1.32
CA LEU A 193 12.53 -19.15 -1.11
C LEU A 193 13.02 -19.07 0.33
N GLY A 194 13.73 -20.12 0.75
CA GLY A 194 14.70 -20.00 1.81
C GLY A 194 15.95 -19.33 1.25
N ARG A 195 16.29 -18.14 1.77
CA ARG A 195 17.55 -17.40 1.52
C ARG A 195 17.68 -16.73 0.14
N CYS A 196 17.03 -15.60 -0.07
CA CYS A 196 17.57 -14.54 -0.96
C CYS A 196 16.88 -13.20 -0.67
N THR A 197 17.50 -12.35 0.13
CA THR A 197 17.21 -10.90 0.21
C THR A 197 17.65 -10.13 -1.04
N ILE A 198 18.07 -10.85 -2.09
CA ILE A 198 18.74 -10.34 -3.29
C ILE A 198 17.83 -10.49 -4.53
N GLY A 199 16.66 -11.13 -4.39
CA GLY A 199 15.81 -11.50 -5.53
C GLY A 199 15.33 -10.32 -6.39
N GLU A 200 14.92 -9.22 -5.76
CA GLU A 200 14.44 -8.03 -6.49
C GLU A 200 15.60 -7.27 -7.16
N PHE A 201 16.76 -7.17 -6.49
CA PHE A 201 17.97 -6.55 -7.04
C PHE A 201 18.54 -7.35 -8.23
N LEU A 202 18.61 -8.68 -8.12
CA LEU A 202 19.04 -9.56 -9.20
C LEU A 202 18.06 -9.56 -10.38
N CYS A 203 16.75 -9.58 -10.12
CA CYS A 203 15.76 -9.52 -11.19
C CYS A 203 15.84 -8.19 -11.96
N GLU A 204 16.03 -7.06 -11.27
CA GLU A 204 16.19 -5.76 -11.94
C GLU A 204 17.51 -5.66 -12.70
N MET A 205 18.61 -6.22 -12.18
CA MET A 205 19.89 -6.29 -12.90
C MET A 205 19.81 -7.18 -14.15
N ILE A 206 19.16 -8.33 -14.06
CA ILE A 206 18.95 -9.25 -15.19
C ILE A 206 18.08 -8.58 -16.25
N GLN A 207 17.01 -7.89 -15.86
CA GLN A 207 16.17 -7.14 -16.80
C GLN A 207 16.91 -5.98 -17.49
N LEU A 208 17.86 -5.33 -16.82
CA LEU A 208 18.70 -4.29 -17.42
C LEU A 208 19.63 -4.87 -18.51
N LEU A 209 20.16 -6.08 -18.29
CA LEU A 209 20.98 -6.82 -19.27
C LEU A 209 20.14 -7.36 -20.45
N PHE A 210 18.89 -7.77 -20.19
CA PHE A 210 17.96 -8.21 -21.25
C PHE A 210 17.44 -7.05 -22.11
N LYS A 211 17.23 -5.85 -21.55
CA LYS A 211 16.87 -4.66 -22.34
C LYS A 211 18.00 -4.20 -23.26
N ALA A 212 19.26 -4.46 -22.91
CA ALA A 212 20.41 -4.20 -23.76
C ALA A 212 20.55 -5.19 -24.93
N SER A 213 19.81 -6.31 -24.94
CA SER A 213 19.95 -7.41 -25.92
C SER A 213 18.73 -7.59 -26.83
N GLY A 214 17.78 -6.65 -26.84
CA GLY A 214 16.85 -6.45 -27.96
C GLY A 214 15.95 -7.64 -28.35
N PHE A 215 15.44 -8.41 -27.38
CA PHE A 215 14.55 -9.54 -27.67
C PHE A 215 13.07 -9.18 -27.53
N GLN A 216 12.33 -9.19 -28.63
CA GLN A 216 10.86 -9.08 -28.67
C GLN A 216 10.30 -10.10 -29.66
N SER A 217 9.31 -10.90 -29.23
CA SER A 217 8.36 -11.65 -30.07
C SER A 217 7.28 -12.26 -29.13
N ILE A 218 6.04 -12.66 -29.48
CA ILE A 218 5.33 -12.99 -30.74
C ILE A 218 3.82 -12.63 -30.57
N SER A 219 3.20 -12.32 -31.72
CA SER A 219 1.77 -12.25 -32.08
C SER A 219 0.87 -13.41 -31.57
N THR A 220 -0.45 -13.20 -31.51
CA THR A 220 -1.44 -14.25 -31.87
C THR A 220 -2.82 -13.63 -32.13
N LYS A 221 -3.40 -13.98 -33.29
CA LYS A 221 -4.79 -13.77 -33.70
C LYS A 221 -5.70 -14.84 -33.06
N ASP A 222 -7.01 -14.62 -33.19
CA ASP A 222 -8.14 -15.52 -32.88
C ASP A 222 -8.75 -15.40 -31.46
N VAL A 223 -9.39 -14.27 -31.15
CA VAL A 223 -10.47 -14.17 -30.13
C VAL A 223 -11.32 -12.92 -30.44
N GLU A 224 -12.37 -13.03 -31.26
CA GLU A 224 -13.28 -11.89 -31.53
C GLU A 224 -14.68 -12.06 -30.91
N TYR A 225 -15.21 -13.29 -30.83
CA TYR A 225 -16.59 -13.50 -30.36
C TYR A 225 -16.74 -13.56 -28.83
N GLU A 226 -15.69 -13.98 -28.10
CA GLU A 226 -15.66 -13.99 -26.62
C GLU A 226 -15.14 -12.66 -26.02
N ARG A 227 -14.50 -11.83 -26.86
CA ARG A 227 -13.94 -10.53 -26.46
C ARG A 227 -15.03 -9.51 -26.18
N SER A 228 -16.11 -9.52 -26.96
CA SER A 228 -17.21 -8.56 -26.85
C SER A 228 -17.97 -8.68 -25.53
N SER A 229 -18.25 -9.91 -25.06
CA SER A 229 -18.90 -10.15 -23.77
C SER A 229 -18.02 -9.77 -22.57
N ARG A 230 -16.70 -10.03 -22.63
CA ARG A 230 -15.74 -9.65 -21.58
C ARG A 230 -15.36 -8.17 -21.61
N LEU A 231 -15.34 -7.53 -22.79
CA LEU A 231 -15.25 -6.07 -22.93
C LEU A 231 -16.48 -5.37 -22.32
N LEU A 232 -17.67 -5.97 -22.47
CA LEU A 232 -18.89 -5.51 -21.80
C LEU A 232 -18.80 -5.64 -20.28
N MET A 233 -18.14 -6.69 -19.75
CA MET A 233 -17.86 -6.80 -18.31
C MET A 233 -16.86 -5.74 -17.84
N LEU A 234 -15.77 -5.49 -18.58
CA LEU A 234 -14.83 -4.40 -18.27
C LEU A 234 -15.47 -3.02 -18.38
N ARG A 235 -16.45 -2.81 -19.26
CA ARG A 235 -17.20 -1.54 -19.29
C ARG A 235 -18.14 -1.37 -18.10
N LYS A 236 -18.41 -2.44 -17.35
CA LYS A 236 -19.23 -2.44 -16.13
C LYS A 236 -18.41 -2.52 -14.83
N THR A 237 -17.08 -2.55 -14.92
CA THR A 237 -16.21 -2.52 -13.74
C THR A 237 -16.26 -1.14 -13.07
N THR A 238 -16.05 -1.12 -11.76
CA THR A 238 -16.04 0.07 -10.91
C THR A 238 -14.97 1.08 -11.30
N ASP A 239 -13.81 0.64 -11.82
CA ASP A 239 -12.84 1.54 -12.47
C ASP A 239 -12.16 0.88 -13.68
N PRO A 240 -12.74 1.04 -14.89
CA PRO A 240 -12.18 0.44 -16.11
C PRO A 240 -10.81 1.02 -16.49
N THR A 241 -10.46 2.19 -15.95
CA THR A 241 -9.23 2.92 -16.26
C THR A 241 -8.05 2.50 -15.39
N LYS A 242 -8.26 1.65 -14.38
CA LYS A 242 -7.21 1.21 -13.45
C LYS A 242 -5.92 0.69 -14.14
N PRO A 243 -5.98 -0.12 -15.22
CA PRO A 243 -4.78 -0.59 -15.92
C PRO A 243 -3.91 0.53 -16.54
N GLU A 244 -4.54 1.65 -16.90
CA GLU A 244 -3.91 2.82 -17.53
C GLU A 244 -3.63 3.94 -16.51
N SER A 245 -4.23 3.85 -15.32
CA SER A 245 -4.01 4.80 -14.23
C SER A 245 -2.69 4.56 -13.51
N MET A 246 -2.19 5.62 -12.86
CA MET A 246 -1.07 5.49 -11.94
C MET A 246 -1.43 4.56 -10.78
N ALA A 247 -0.48 3.71 -10.40
CA ALA A 247 -0.64 2.76 -9.32
C ALA A 247 0.50 2.81 -8.32
N ILE A 248 0.20 2.39 -7.09
CA ILE A 248 1.11 2.33 -5.96
C ILE A 248 0.99 0.93 -5.37
N ARG A 249 2.12 0.35 -4.99
CA ARG A 249 2.10 -0.89 -4.22
C ARG A 249 1.81 -0.55 -2.76
N THR A 250 0.77 -1.13 -2.21
CA THR A 250 0.36 -0.89 -0.83
C THR A 250 0.44 -2.15 0.03
N PHE A 251 0.73 -1.95 1.31
CA PHE A 251 0.64 -2.98 2.32
C PHE A 251 -0.22 -2.46 3.45
N ILE A 252 -1.38 -3.11 3.64
CA ILE A 252 -2.32 -2.75 4.70
C ILE A 252 -2.14 -3.73 5.83
N ARG A 253 -1.70 -3.24 6.98
CA ARG A 253 -1.45 -4.03 8.18
C ARG A 253 -2.33 -3.51 9.30
N VAL A 254 -2.89 -4.42 10.08
CA VAL A 254 -3.71 -4.07 11.23
C VAL A 254 -3.14 -4.75 12.46
N ALA A 255 -2.99 -3.99 13.53
CA ALA A 255 -2.67 -4.50 14.86
C ALA A 255 -3.71 -3.99 15.85
N ALA A 256 -4.11 -4.84 16.79
CA ALA A 256 -4.97 -4.45 17.91
C ALA A 256 -4.41 -5.06 19.20
N GLU A 257 -4.37 -4.28 20.27
CA GLU A 257 -3.87 -4.66 21.59
C GLU A 257 -5.00 -4.51 22.60
N SER A 258 -5.15 -5.53 23.45
CA SER A 258 -6.09 -5.60 24.56
C SER A 258 -5.61 -6.70 25.52
N HIS A 259 -5.86 -6.54 26.81
CA HIS A 259 -5.59 -7.59 27.80
C HIS A 259 -6.36 -8.89 27.48
N ASP A 260 -7.56 -8.77 26.90
CA ASP A 260 -8.30 -9.90 26.36
C ASP A 260 -7.97 -10.11 24.87
N LYS A 261 -7.30 -11.22 24.55
CA LYS A 261 -6.98 -11.60 23.16
C LYS A 261 -8.24 -11.73 22.29
N ALA A 262 -9.35 -12.24 22.83
CA ALA A 262 -10.59 -12.37 22.08
C ALA A 262 -11.15 -10.99 21.71
N ARG A 263 -10.99 -10.01 22.60
CA ARG A 263 -11.33 -8.62 22.36
C ARG A 263 -10.46 -7.98 21.28
N ALA A 264 -9.13 -8.18 21.31
CA ALA A 264 -8.25 -7.72 20.24
C ALA A 264 -8.65 -8.31 18.86
N VAL A 265 -8.99 -9.59 18.79
CA VAL A 265 -9.45 -10.24 17.55
C VAL A 265 -10.78 -9.67 17.06
N ARG A 266 -11.71 -9.34 17.98
CA ARG A 266 -12.99 -8.68 17.65
C ARG A 266 -12.77 -7.29 17.07
N ILE A 267 -11.84 -6.50 17.62
CA ILE A 267 -11.50 -5.18 17.07
C ILE A 267 -10.98 -5.32 15.64
N ILE A 268 -10.07 -6.27 15.37
CA ILE A 268 -9.58 -6.52 14.01
C ILE A 268 -10.71 -6.94 13.06
N ASN A 269 -11.64 -7.79 13.51
CA ASN A 269 -12.81 -8.16 12.72
C ASN A 269 -13.68 -6.95 12.38
N ALA A 270 -13.93 -6.08 13.35
CA ALA A 270 -14.70 -4.87 13.12
C ALA A 270 -14.02 -3.96 12.10
N ILE A 271 -12.70 -3.76 12.20
CA ILE A 271 -11.90 -3.01 11.22
C ILE A 271 -12.00 -3.66 9.83
N ALA A 272 -11.85 -4.99 9.73
CA ALA A 272 -11.96 -5.69 8.46
C ALA A 272 -13.37 -5.54 7.82
N ILE A 273 -14.42 -5.49 8.64
CA ILE A 273 -15.79 -5.22 8.20
C ILE A 273 -15.95 -3.77 7.74
N ALA A 274 -15.34 -2.80 8.43
CA ALA A 274 -15.36 -1.40 8.01
C ALA A 274 -14.78 -1.22 6.59
N TYR A 275 -13.69 -1.91 6.28
CA TYR A 275 -13.09 -1.86 4.94
C TYR A 275 -13.93 -2.54 3.84
N LYS A 276 -14.99 -3.29 4.18
CA LYS A 276 -15.92 -3.81 3.16
C LYS A 276 -16.75 -2.70 2.51
N GLN A 277 -16.79 -1.50 3.07
CA GLN A 277 -17.39 -0.34 2.40
C GLN A 277 -16.69 0.02 1.07
N LEU A 278 -15.44 -0.41 0.91
CA LEU A 278 -14.66 -0.24 -0.32
C LEU A 278 -14.80 -1.43 -1.28
N ASN A 279 -15.70 -2.39 -1.03
CA ASN A 279 -15.86 -3.53 -1.96
C ASN A 279 -16.42 -3.04 -3.30
N GLY A 280 -15.69 -3.34 -4.37
CA GLY A 280 -16.09 -3.10 -5.76
C GLY A 280 -15.90 -4.38 -6.58
N ASP A 281 -15.20 -4.29 -7.71
CA ASP A 281 -14.79 -5.48 -8.45
C ASP A 281 -13.77 -6.33 -7.71
N ASN A 282 -12.99 -5.70 -6.83
CA ASN A 282 -12.07 -6.33 -5.90
C ASN A 282 -12.53 -6.07 -4.47
N GLU A 283 -12.01 -6.89 -3.56
CA GLU A 283 -12.35 -6.80 -2.14
C GLU A 283 -11.11 -6.99 -1.28
N LEU A 284 -11.12 -6.41 -0.08
CA LEU A 284 -10.08 -6.61 0.91
C LEU A 284 -10.43 -7.76 1.85
N GLU A 285 -9.65 -8.84 1.77
CA GLU A 285 -9.74 -10.00 2.64
C GLU A 285 -8.71 -9.91 3.77
N ARG A 286 -9.18 -10.21 4.98
CA ARG A 286 -8.36 -10.38 6.18
C ARG A 286 -7.53 -11.65 6.07
N LYS A 287 -6.20 -11.53 6.15
CA LYS A 287 -5.26 -12.66 6.26
C LYS A 287 -4.50 -12.61 7.55
N ASP A 288 -4.78 -13.57 8.42
CA ASP A 288 -4.12 -13.65 9.71
C ASP A 288 -2.64 -14.04 9.57
N ARG A 289 -1.81 -13.45 10.42
CA ARG A 289 -0.35 -13.64 10.42
C ARG A 289 0.13 -14.32 11.70
N ILE A 290 -0.61 -15.35 12.14
CA ILE A 290 -0.39 -16.07 13.41
C ILE A 290 1.07 -16.55 13.55
N CYS A 291 1.60 -17.26 12.55
CA CYS A 291 2.95 -17.86 12.63
C CYS A 291 4.10 -16.85 12.60
N PHE A 292 3.85 -15.60 12.17
CA PHE A 292 4.89 -14.56 12.04
C PHE A 292 4.55 -13.31 12.86
N ARG A 293 3.68 -13.44 13.86
CA ARG A 293 3.14 -12.33 14.66
C ARG A 293 4.23 -11.40 15.20
N ASN A 294 5.25 -11.94 15.86
CA ASN A 294 6.29 -11.12 16.48
C ASN A 294 7.12 -10.36 15.44
N SER A 295 7.44 -10.99 14.30
CA SER A 295 8.15 -10.29 13.21
C SER A 295 7.25 -9.23 12.58
N PHE A 296 5.97 -9.54 12.38
CA PHE A 296 5.00 -8.61 11.79
C PHE A 296 4.79 -7.38 12.66
N LEU A 297 4.62 -7.57 13.98
CA LEU A 297 4.56 -6.47 14.96
C LEU A 297 5.85 -5.66 14.98
N ARG A 298 7.01 -6.32 14.96
CA ARG A 298 8.29 -5.64 14.87
C ARG A 298 8.42 -4.80 13.58
N ASP A 299 7.87 -5.29 12.47
CA ASP A 299 7.87 -4.56 11.20
C ASP A 299 6.90 -3.37 11.23
N ILE A 300 5.73 -3.51 11.88
CA ILE A 300 4.80 -2.39 12.15
C ILE A 300 5.48 -1.33 13.02
N ASN A 301 5.99 -1.72 14.20
CA ASN A 301 6.63 -0.82 15.17
C ASN A 301 7.83 -0.09 14.54
N ARG A 302 8.62 -0.79 13.72
CA ARG A 302 9.77 -0.19 13.03
C ARG A 302 9.42 0.50 11.69
N ARG A 303 8.13 0.53 11.31
CA ARG A 303 7.62 1.02 10.01
C ARG A 303 8.44 0.47 8.83
N ARG A 304 8.82 -0.81 8.92
CA ARG A 304 9.65 -1.43 7.89
C ARG A 304 8.78 -1.93 6.73
N PRO A 305 9.18 -1.66 5.47
CA PRO A 305 8.60 -2.36 4.33
C PRO A 305 8.74 -3.87 4.54
N PRO A 306 7.75 -4.66 4.08
CA PRO A 306 7.85 -6.10 4.18
C PRO A 306 9.05 -6.57 3.35
N MET A 307 9.79 -7.55 3.86
CA MET A 307 10.99 -8.07 3.19
C MET A 307 10.72 -8.62 1.78
N ILE A 308 9.49 -9.04 1.50
CA ILE A 308 9.08 -9.56 0.19
C ILE A 308 8.00 -8.63 -0.34
N LYS A 309 8.38 -7.74 -1.27
CA LYS A 309 7.45 -6.73 -1.79
C LYS A 309 6.46 -7.31 -2.79
N VAL A 310 6.75 -8.48 -3.35
CA VAL A 310 5.92 -9.20 -4.33
C VAL A 310 4.47 -9.42 -3.88
N ASN A 311 4.19 -9.40 -2.57
CA ASN A 311 2.88 -9.72 -2.01
C ASN A 311 2.00 -8.49 -1.64
N GLY A 312 2.39 -7.29 -2.07
CA GLY A 312 1.59 -6.08 -1.85
C GLY A 312 0.43 -5.96 -2.83
N ASN A 313 -0.62 -5.24 -2.44
CA ASN A 313 -1.74 -4.93 -3.33
C ASN A 313 -1.29 -3.82 -4.29
N ILE A 314 -1.50 -3.95 -5.59
CA ILE A 314 -1.23 -2.82 -6.51
C ILE A 314 -2.53 -2.04 -6.68
N MET A 315 -2.59 -0.88 -6.03
CA MET A 315 -3.78 -0.03 -5.94
C MET A 315 -3.63 1.18 -6.86
N SER A 316 -4.70 1.62 -7.49
CA SER A 316 -4.71 2.89 -8.21
C SER A 316 -4.59 4.05 -7.23
N VAL A 317 -4.21 5.22 -7.74
CA VAL A 317 -4.18 6.46 -6.96
C VAL A 317 -5.56 6.78 -6.35
N LYS A 318 -6.66 6.48 -7.05
CA LYS A 318 -8.03 6.67 -6.53
C LYS A 318 -8.34 5.75 -5.34
N GLU A 319 -7.88 4.52 -5.38
CA GLU A 319 -8.05 3.60 -4.25
C GLU A 319 -7.20 4.03 -3.06
N CYS A 320 -5.97 4.50 -3.33
CA CYS A 320 -5.09 5.03 -2.29
C CYS A 320 -5.66 6.28 -1.62
N SER A 321 -6.34 7.16 -2.36
CA SER A 321 -6.97 8.34 -1.77
C SER A 321 -8.09 7.96 -0.80
N LYS A 322 -8.91 6.95 -1.13
CA LYS A 322 -9.95 6.43 -0.21
C LYS A 322 -9.38 5.75 1.04
N LEU A 323 -8.17 5.19 0.98
CA LEU A 323 -7.49 4.66 2.19
C LEU A 323 -6.91 5.76 3.10
N MET A 324 -6.62 6.94 2.54
CA MET A 324 -6.14 8.11 3.27
C MET A 324 -7.27 9.08 3.63
N ASP A 325 -8.52 8.70 3.34
CA ASP A 325 -9.65 9.55 3.63
C ASP A 325 -9.82 9.74 5.13
N LEU A 326 -10.18 10.97 5.49
CA LEU A 326 -10.25 11.43 6.87
C LEU A 326 -11.70 11.60 7.36
N ASN A 327 -12.68 11.52 6.45
CA ASN A 327 -14.09 11.80 6.69
C ASN A 327 -14.99 10.63 6.32
#